data_AF-A0AAE1BWL1-F1
#
_entry.id   AF-A0AAE1BWL1-F1
#
_cell.length_a   1.000
_cell.length_b   1.000
_cell.length_c   1.000
_cell.angle_alpha   90.00
_cell.angle_beta   90.00
_cell.angle_gamma   90.00
#
_symmetry.space_group_name_H-M   'P 1'
#
loop_
_entity.id
_entity.type
_entity.pdbx_description
1 polymer ?
#
loop_
_entity_poly.entity_id
_entity_poly.type
_entity_poly.pdbx_seq_one_letter_code
_entity_poly.pdbx_strand_id
1 'polypeptide(L)'
;MFGPFWRHVHQAWEKRYHPNLHFIFYEDLKKDIMGELGKLSDFVGINLTEQQKQNIVEHTSFSNMKHRGVPVKGEGLFNEEVK
;
A
#
# COMPACT_ATOMS: atom_id res chain seq x y z
N MET A 1 -3.85 -3.18 19.89
CA MET A 1 -2.94 -4.17 19.28
C MET A 1 -3.73 -5.07 18.34
N PHE A 2 -3.35 -5.17 17.06
CA PHE A 2 -4.20 -5.65 15.96
C PHE A 2 -4.22 -7.19 15.73
N GLY A 3 -3.93 -8.00 16.75
CA GLY A 3 -3.95 -9.47 16.65
C GLY A 3 -2.74 -10.08 15.90
N PRO A 4 -2.67 -11.42 15.78
CA PRO A 4 -1.54 -12.11 15.13
C PRO A 4 -1.46 -11.80 13.63
N PHE A 5 -0.29 -11.35 13.17
CA PHE A 5 -0.04 -10.95 11.78
C PHE A 5 -0.50 -11.99 10.75
N TRP A 6 -0.02 -13.24 10.88
CA TRP A 6 -0.33 -14.30 9.92
C TRP A 6 -1.82 -14.63 9.84
N ARG A 7 -2.51 -14.58 10.99
CA ARG A 7 -3.96 -14.80 11.03
C ARG A 7 -4.70 -13.68 10.29
N HIS A 8 -4.28 -12.43 10.43
CA HIS A 8 -4.87 -11.30 9.73
C HIS A 8 -4.69 -11.41 8.21
N VAL A 9 -3.46 -11.70 7.76
CA VAL A 9 -3.15 -11.90 6.33
C VAL A 9 -3.94 -13.07 5.74
N HIS A 10 -3.99 -14.21 6.46
CA HIS A 10 -4.70 -15.40 6.00
C HIS A 10 -6.19 -15.14 5.75
N GLN A 11 -6.86 -14.42 6.66
CA GLN A 11 -8.28 -14.09 6.53
C GLN A 11 -8.59 -13.24 5.30
N ALA A 12 -7.70 -12.29 4.97
CA ALA A 12 -7.84 -11.50 3.75
C ALA A 12 -7.52 -12.32 2.49
N TRP A 13 -6.53 -13.21 2.57
CA TRP A 13 -6.12 -14.09 1.48
C TRP A 13 -7.21 -15.08 1.06
N GLU A 14 -7.96 -15.63 2.00
CA GLU A 14 -9.12 -16.50 1.72
C GLU A 14 -10.19 -15.79 0.87
N LYS A 15 -10.28 -14.46 0.97
CA LYS A 15 -11.26 -13.63 0.26
C LYS A 15 -10.71 -12.95 -0.98
N ARG A 16 -9.49 -13.29 -1.43
CA ARG A 16 -8.78 -12.57 -2.51
C ARG A 16 -9.52 -12.47 -3.86
N TYR A 17 -10.53 -13.31 -4.10
CA TYR A 17 -11.37 -13.27 -5.30
C TYR A 17 -12.69 -12.50 -5.11
N HIS A 18 -12.90 -11.91 -3.94
CA HIS A 18 -14.11 -11.15 -3.66
C HIS A 18 -14.14 -9.86 -4.50
N PRO A 19 -15.24 -9.52 -5.18
CA PRO A 19 -15.28 -8.39 -6.13
C PRO A 19 -15.00 -7.04 -5.48
N ASN A 20 -15.23 -6.90 -4.17
CA ASN A 20 -14.97 -5.69 -3.40
C ASN A 20 -13.66 -5.76 -2.57
N LEU A 21 -12.75 -6.70 -2.86
CA LEU A 21 -11.44 -6.78 -2.23
C LEU A 21 -10.34 -6.80 -3.28
N HIS A 22 -9.48 -5.78 -3.26
CA HIS A 22 -8.24 -5.76 -4.03
C HIS A 22 -7.08 -6.09 -3.11
N PHE A 23 -6.53 -7.29 -3.23
CA PHE A 23 -5.40 -7.75 -2.45
C PHE A 23 -4.09 -7.45 -3.20
N ILE A 24 -3.18 -6.70 -2.59
CA ILE A 24 -1.90 -6.29 -3.18
C ILE A 24 -0.73 -6.61 -2.25
N PHE A 25 0.46 -6.75 -2.82
CA PHE A 25 1.71 -6.91 -2.09
C PHE A 25 2.57 -5.64 -2.19
N TYR A 26 3.28 -5.35 -1.11
CA TYR A 26 4.16 -4.17 -1.05
C TYR A 26 5.32 -4.28 -2.05
N GLU A 27 5.84 -5.48 -2.21
CA GLU A 27 6.93 -5.79 -3.14
C GLU A 27 6.52 -5.54 -4.59
N ASP A 28 5.28 -5.84 -4.96
CA ASP A 28 4.74 -5.58 -6.29
C ASP A 28 4.60 -4.09 -6.55
N LEU A 29 4.11 -3.31 -5.57
CA LEU A 29 4.09 -1.84 -5.65
C LEU A 29 5.49 -1.24 -5.85
N LYS A 30 6.50 -1.81 -5.17
CA LYS A 30 7.89 -1.36 -5.30
C LYS A 30 8.51 -1.74 -6.65
N LYS A 31 8.11 -2.89 -7.20
CA LYS A 31 8.63 -3.43 -8.46
C LYS A 31 8.02 -2.75 -9.69
N ASP A 32 6.70 -2.57 -9.70
CA ASP A 32 5.96 -1.97 -10.81
C ASP A 32 4.73 -1.18 -10.32
N ILE A 33 4.97 0.05 -9.89
CA ILE A 33 3.90 0.93 -9.41
C ILE A 33 2.89 1.30 -10.50
N MET A 34 3.32 1.36 -11.76
CA MET A 34 2.44 1.77 -12.87
C MET A 34 1.45 0.65 -13.21
N GLY A 35 1.91 -0.60 -13.22
CA GLY A 35 1.05 -1.78 -13.37
C GLY A 35 0.04 -1.90 -12.22
N GLU A 36 0.49 -1.74 -10.98
CA GLU A 36 -0.41 -1.81 -9.81
C GLU A 36 -1.42 -0.66 -9.77
N LEU A 37 -1.03 0.57 -10.16
CA LEU A 37 -1.98 1.68 -10.30
C LEU A 37 -3.02 1.41 -11.38
N GLY A 38 -2.65 0.73 -12.47
CA GLY A 38 -3.61 0.26 -13.48
C GLY A 38 -4.64 -0.68 -12.89
N LYS A 39 -4.20 -1.75 -12.21
CA LYS A 39 -5.10 -2.71 -11.54
C LYS A 39 -6.01 -2.06 -10.50
N LEU A 40 -5.47 -1.11 -9.72
CA LEU A 40 -6.23 -0.36 -8.74
C LEU A 40 -7.26 0.56 -9.41
N SER A 41 -6.89 1.22 -10.51
CA SER A 41 -7.79 2.05 -11.33
C SER A 41 -8.99 1.23 -11.80
N ASP A 42 -8.73 0.05 -12.38
CA ASP A 42 -9.75 -0.87 -12.87
C ASP A 42 -10.64 -1.39 -11.74
N PHE A 43 -10.06 -1.73 -10.58
CA PHE A 43 -10.81 -2.19 -9.41
C PHE A 43 -11.75 -1.13 -8.84
N VAL A 44 -11.29 0.13 -8.73
CA VAL A 44 -12.12 1.24 -8.25
C VAL A 44 -13.12 1.69 -9.32
N GLY A 45 -12.90 1.37 -10.59
CA GLY A 45 -13.75 1.78 -11.70
C GLY A 45 -13.46 3.20 -12.18
N ILE A 46 -12.22 3.68 -12.03
CA ILE A 46 -11.78 4.98 -12.53
C ILE A 46 -10.84 4.78 -13.73
N ASN A 47 -10.84 5.73 -14.66
CA ASN A 47 -9.93 5.73 -15.80
C ASN A 47 -8.85 6.79 -15.59
N LEU A 48 -7.69 6.37 -15.06
CA LEU A 48 -6.54 7.25 -14.89
C LEU A 48 -5.76 7.40 -16.20
N THR A 49 -5.53 8.65 -16.60
CA THR A 49 -4.57 8.98 -17.66
C THR A 49 -3.14 8.73 -17.19
N GLU A 50 -2.22 8.51 -18.13
CA GLU A 50 -0.79 8.31 -17.80
C GLU A 50 -0.21 9.48 -17.01
N GLN A 51 -0.61 10.71 -17.32
CA GLN A 51 -0.14 11.89 -16.60
C GLN A 51 -0.69 11.94 -15.16
N GLN A 52 -1.93 11.51 -14.93
CA GLN A 52 -2.48 11.38 -13.57
C GLN A 52 -1.76 10.28 -12.78
N LYS A 53 -1.44 9.15 -13.42
CA LYS A 53 -0.65 8.08 -12.77
C LYS A 53 0.74 8.59 -12.38
N GLN A 54 1.42 9.32 -13.26
CA GLN A 54 2.73 9.93 -12.96
C GLN A 54 2.65 10.89 -11.77
N ASN A 55 1.64 11.75 -11.74
CA ASN A 55 1.42 12.65 -10.61
C ASN A 55 1.20 11.88 -9.30
N ILE A 56 0.43 10.78 -9.33
CA ILE A 56 0.23 9.91 -8.17
C ILE A 56 1.58 9.32 -7.72
N VAL A 57 2.34 8.72 -8.63
CA VAL A 57 3.65 8.11 -8.33
C VAL A 57 4.61 9.11 -7.69
N GLU A 58 4.72 10.31 -8.27
CA GLU A 58 5.55 11.37 -7.71
C GLU A 58 5.05 11.76 -6.31
N HIS A 59 3.74 11.99 -6.17
CA HIS A 59 3.15 12.41 -4.91
C HIS A 59 3.29 11.35 -3.82
N THR A 60 3.13 10.07 -4.13
CA THR A 60 3.23 8.93 -3.20
C THR A 60 4.65 8.38 -3.09
N SER A 61 5.65 9.01 -3.71
CA SER A 61 7.04 8.60 -3.55
C SER A 61 7.47 8.72 -2.09
N PHE A 62 8.36 7.82 -1.66
CA PHE A 62 8.84 7.79 -0.28
C PHE A 62 9.44 9.14 0.16
N SER A 63 10.22 9.78 -0.72
CA SER A 63 10.80 11.11 -0.48
C SER A 63 9.72 12.15 -0.19
N ASN A 64 8.72 12.25 -1.07
CA ASN A 64 7.67 13.25 -0.96
C ASN A 64 6.73 12.97 0.22
N MET A 65 6.40 11.70 0.49
CA MET A 65 5.62 11.34 1.68
C MET A 65 6.38 11.63 2.98
N LYS A 66 7.68 11.31 3.05
CA LYS A 66 8.52 11.59 4.22
C LYS A 66 8.66 13.09 4.47
N HIS A 67 8.81 13.89 3.41
CA HIS A 67 8.91 15.35 3.51
C HIS A 67 7.61 15.99 4.01
N ARG A 68 6.44 15.48 3.56
CA ARG A 68 5.12 15.96 4.02
C ARG A 68 4.72 15.41 5.38
N GLY A 69 5.29 14.27 5.79
CA GLY A 69 4.98 13.61 7.04
C GLY A 69 5.27 14.53 8.23
N VAL A 70 4.27 14.72 9.09
CA VAL A 70 4.51 15.26 10.43
C VAL A 70 5.43 14.27 11.15
N PRO A 71 6.54 14.70 11.77
CA PRO A 71 7.39 13.79 12.52
C PRO A 71 6.55 13.14 13.61
N VAL A 72 6.26 11.85 13.44
CA VAL A 72 5.64 11.03 14.46
C VAL A 72 6.69 10.89 15.56
N LYS A 73 6.54 11.62 16.67
CA LYS A 73 7.25 11.31 17.91
C LYS A 73 6.81 9.90 18.30
N GLY A 74 7.69 8.93 18.05
CA GLY A 74 7.41 7.52 18.26
C GLY A 74 7.32 7.21 19.74
N GLU A 75 6.12 7.22 20.29
CA GLU A 75 5.79 6.32 21.39
C GLU A 75 5.25 5.02 20.76
N GLY A 76 6.15 4.04 20.58
CA GLY A 76 5.80 2.62 20.63
C GLY A 76 5.27 1.92 19.39
N LEU A 77 5.95 1.97 18.24
CA LEU A 77 5.60 1.08 17.10
C LEU A 77 6.75 0.27 16.47
N PHE A 78 8.01 0.52 16.84
CA PHE A 78 9.12 -0.37 16.49
C PHE A 78 10.02 -0.52 17.72
N ASN A 79 9.78 -1.55 18.53
CA ASN A 79 10.82 -2.03 19.44
C ASN A 79 11.86 -2.76 18.60
N GLU A 80 13.00 -2.12 18.38
CA GLU A 80 14.26 -2.82 18.09
C GLU A 80 14.70 -3.54 19.36
N GLU A 81 14.03 -4.65 19.68
CA GLU A 81 14.60 -5.71 20.51
C GLU A 81 14.39 -7.04 19.80
N VAL A 82 15.24 -7.30 18.81
CA VAL A 82 15.72 -8.64 18.55
C VAL A 82 17.25 -8.53 18.48
N LYS A 83 17.89 -9.20 19.44
CA LYS A 83 19.33 -9.28 19.72
C LYS A 83 20.27 -9.14 18.53
#